data_AF-A0A7R8WVX4-F1
#
_entry.id   AF-A0A7R8WVX4-F1
#
_cell.length_a   1.000
_cell.length_b   1.000
_cell.length_c   1.000
_cell.angle_alpha   90.00
_cell.angle_beta   90.00
_cell.angle_gamma   90.00
#
_symmetry.space_group_name_H-M   'P 1'
#
loop_
_entity.id
_entity.type
_entity.pdbx_description
1 polymer ?
#
loop_
_entity_poly.entity_id
_entity_poly.type
_entity_poly.pdbx_seq_one_letter_code
_entity_poly.pdbx_strand_id
1 'polypeptide(L)'
;MSPSFQAGARILVVGGGYIGLEAAAVASKLGMQVTLVEAAERILQRVASPQTSEYFRALHRAHGVDLREGVGLTRLLGDAHVTGAELADGSVVEADVVVVGIGIAPATELAEIAGLKIDNGIAVNELGQTSDPAIWAAGDCAAFVGQGGRMRLESVGNAIDMGELVADNIMGANRSYAPKPWFWSDQYDVKLQIAGMSTGHDKVVVRDGGEGAISHWYFAGDRLIALDAMNDGRAYMVGKRLIEAGKSPDAAAVADPQTDLKTLLKA
;
A
#
# COMPACT_ATOMS: atom_id res chain seq x y z
N MET A 1 -5.98 -17.15 -30.28
CA MET A 1 -6.49 -15.84 -29.83
C MET A 1 -5.29 -14.92 -29.71
N SER A 2 -5.35 -13.71 -30.28
CA SER A 2 -4.32 -12.69 -30.02
C SER A 2 -4.42 -12.23 -28.56
N PRO A 3 -3.30 -11.86 -27.90
CA PRO A 3 -3.33 -11.39 -26.53
C PRO A 3 -4.14 -10.08 -26.44
N SER A 4 -5.12 -10.01 -25.53
CA SER A 4 -5.94 -8.80 -25.34
C SER A 4 -5.18 -7.66 -24.64
N PHE A 5 -4.08 -7.99 -23.94
CA PHE A 5 -3.20 -7.01 -23.29
C PHE A 5 -2.10 -6.56 -24.27
N GLN A 6 -2.43 -5.62 -25.15
CA GLN A 6 -1.57 -5.13 -26.22
C GLN A 6 -1.83 -3.65 -26.53
N ALA A 7 -0.86 -2.99 -27.15
CA ALA A 7 -0.97 -1.59 -27.57
C ALA A 7 -2.26 -1.33 -28.35
N GLY A 8 -2.91 -0.20 -28.07
CA GLY A 8 -4.17 0.23 -28.71
C GLY A 8 -5.46 -0.36 -28.12
N ALA A 9 -5.38 -1.47 -27.38
CA ALA A 9 -6.54 -2.05 -26.70
C ALA A 9 -6.98 -1.21 -25.48
N ARG A 10 -8.23 -1.37 -25.06
CA ARG A 10 -8.84 -0.65 -23.92
C ARG A 10 -8.79 -1.52 -22.68
N ILE A 11 -8.32 -0.96 -21.58
CA ILE A 11 -8.27 -1.62 -20.28
C ILE A 11 -9.00 -0.81 -19.23
N LEU A 12 -9.85 -1.49 -18.47
CA LEU A 12 -10.41 -0.97 -17.23
C LEU A 12 -9.66 -1.55 -16.04
N VAL A 13 -9.12 -0.68 -15.19
CA VAL A 13 -8.58 -1.04 -13.89
C VAL A 13 -9.60 -0.66 -12.81
N VAL A 14 -10.00 -1.64 -12.00
CA VAL A 14 -10.98 -1.44 -10.92
C VAL A 14 -10.25 -1.49 -9.58
N GLY A 15 -10.19 -0.34 -8.91
CA GLY A 15 -9.47 -0.14 -7.66
C GLY A 15 -8.22 0.75 -7.83
N GLY A 16 -8.16 1.82 -7.06
CA GLY A 16 -7.09 2.82 -7.00
C GLY A 16 -6.13 2.63 -5.83
N GLY A 17 -5.88 1.36 -5.44
CA GLY A 17 -4.77 0.98 -4.56
C GLY A 17 -3.44 0.88 -5.32
N TYR A 18 -2.34 0.60 -4.62
CA TYR A 18 -1.00 0.51 -5.24
C TYR A 18 -0.96 -0.47 -6.43
N ILE A 19 -1.51 -1.67 -6.29
CA ILE A 19 -1.52 -2.68 -7.37
C ILE A 19 -2.33 -2.22 -8.58
N GLY A 20 -3.47 -1.57 -8.37
CA GLY A 20 -4.26 -1.00 -9.47
C GLY A 20 -3.50 0.10 -10.21
N LEU A 21 -2.86 1.00 -9.46
CA LEU A 21 -2.03 2.05 -10.04
C LEU A 21 -0.81 1.47 -10.79
N GLU A 22 -0.15 0.44 -10.28
CA GLU A 22 0.94 -0.24 -10.99
C GLU A 22 0.46 -0.90 -12.29
N ALA A 23 -0.68 -1.59 -12.25
CA ALA A 23 -1.28 -2.18 -13.45
C ALA A 23 -1.62 -1.12 -14.50
N ALA A 24 -2.19 0.03 -14.07
CA ALA A 24 -2.45 1.17 -14.94
C ALA A 24 -1.16 1.74 -15.56
N ALA A 25 -0.08 1.85 -14.77
CA ALA A 25 1.21 2.33 -15.26
C ALA A 25 1.81 1.40 -16.32
N VAL A 26 1.77 0.09 -16.09
CA VAL A 26 2.25 -0.91 -17.06
C VAL A 26 1.44 -0.85 -18.35
N ALA A 27 0.12 -0.80 -18.25
CA ALA A 27 -0.76 -0.75 -19.41
C ALA A 27 -0.60 0.56 -20.21
N SER A 28 -0.48 1.70 -19.53
CA SER A 28 -0.22 3.00 -20.17
C SER A 28 1.12 2.99 -20.90
N LYS A 29 2.20 2.49 -20.27
CA LYS A 29 3.53 2.36 -20.93
C LYS A 29 3.50 1.43 -22.14
N LEU A 30 2.61 0.44 -22.17
CA LEU A 30 2.40 -0.45 -23.31
C LEU A 30 1.61 0.23 -24.45
N GLY A 31 1.05 1.42 -24.25
CA GLY A 31 0.25 2.14 -25.23
C GLY A 31 -1.21 1.70 -25.27
N MET A 32 -1.74 1.15 -24.17
CA MET A 32 -3.17 0.86 -24.02
C MET A 32 -3.97 2.12 -23.66
N GLN A 33 -5.26 2.11 -23.94
CA GLN A 33 -6.20 3.14 -23.46
C GLN A 33 -6.68 2.73 -22.07
N VAL A 34 -6.23 3.43 -21.04
CA VAL A 34 -6.45 3.06 -19.64
C VAL A 34 -7.54 3.92 -19.02
N THR A 35 -8.60 3.28 -18.52
CA THR A 35 -9.51 3.88 -17.55
C THR A 35 -9.30 3.21 -16.20
N LEU A 36 -9.11 4.00 -15.15
CA LEU A 36 -9.04 3.52 -13.76
C LEU A 36 -10.24 4.07 -12.99
N VAL A 37 -10.97 3.19 -12.30
CA VAL A 37 -12.08 3.55 -11.44
C VAL A 37 -11.76 3.24 -9.97
N GLU A 38 -12.05 4.17 -9.08
CA GLU A 38 -11.94 4.02 -7.63
C GLU A 38 -13.28 4.41 -6.98
N ALA A 39 -13.79 3.51 -6.14
CA ALA A 39 -15.07 3.70 -5.46
C ALA A 39 -15.00 4.75 -4.33
N ALA A 40 -13.84 4.88 -3.68
CA ALA A 40 -13.58 5.92 -2.70
C ALA A 40 -13.45 7.30 -3.35
N GLU A 41 -13.58 8.36 -2.55
CA GLU A 41 -13.48 9.75 -3.02
C GLU A 41 -12.10 10.10 -3.58
N ARG A 42 -11.08 9.33 -3.19
CA ARG A 42 -9.73 9.42 -3.76
C ARG A 42 -9.01 8.08 -3.87
N ILE A 43 -8.11 7.96 -4.83
CA ILE A 43 -7.13 6.88 -4.87
C ILE A 43 -6.30 6.85 -3.59
N LEU A 44 -5.82 5.67 -3.18
CA LEU A 44 -5.00 5.48 -1.98
C LEU A 44 -5.65 5.96 -0.66
N GLN A 45 -6.97 6.19 -0.61
CA GLN A 45 -7.64 6.85 0.52
C GLN A 45 -7.33 6.22 1.89
N ARG A 46 -7.25 4.90 1.94
CA ARG A 46 -7.07 4.14 3.18
C ARG A 46 -5.63 4.10 3.67
N VAL A 47 -4.66 4.35 2.80
CA VAL A 47 -3.24 4.05 3.05
C VAL A 47 -2.34 5.29 3.00
N ALA A 48 -2.79 6.37 2.34
CA ALA A 48 -1.97 7.55 2.13
C ALA A 48 -2.75 8.86 2.40
N SER A 49 -2.00 9.95 2.54
CA SER A 49 -2.52 11.32 2.66
C SER A 49 -3.16 11.82 1.36
N PRO A 50 -4.04 12.85 1.42
CA PRO A 50 -4.51 13.54 0.23
C PRO A 50 -3.39 14.06 -0.68
N GLN A 51 -2.25 14.46 -0.10
CA GLN A 51 -1.08 14.94 -0.85
C GLN A 51 -0.45 13.81 -1.67
N THR A 52 -0.29 12.62 -1.10
CA THR A 52 0.18 11.44 -1.84
C THR A 52 -0.81 11.05 -2.94
N SER A 53 -2.12 11.09 -2.66
CA SER A 53 -3.15 10.86 -3.68
C SER A 53 -3.05 11.86 -4.83
N GLU A 54 -2.90 13.15 -4.55
CA GLU A 54 -2.78 14.18 -5.58
C GLU A 54 -1.54 13.97 -6.46
N TYR A 55 -0.41 13.62 -5.85
CA TYR A 55 0.82 13.31 -6.59
C TYR A 55 0.61 12.17 -7.60
N PHE A 56 0.05 11.03 -7.15
CA PHE A 56 -0.19 9.89 -8.04
C PHE A 56 -1.30 10.17 -9.05
N ARG A 57 -2.33 10.93 -8.69
CA ARG A 57 -3.38 11.36 -9.60
C ARG A 57 -2.79 12.18 -10.75
N ALA A 58 -1.95 13.17 -10.44
CA ALA A 58 -1.27 13.97 -11.45
C ALA A 58 -0.33 13.12 -12.32
N LEU A 59 0.44 12.22 -11.72
CA LEU A 59 1.34 11.31 -12.41
C LEU A 59 0.60 10.45 -13.44
N HIS A 60 -0.50 9.80 -13.05
CA HIS A 60 -1.29 8.93 -13.92
C HIS A 60 -2.00 9.71 -15.03
N ARG A 61 -2.58 10.87 -14.71
CA ARG A 61 -3.20 11.74 -15.72
C ARG A 61 -2.19 12.25 -16.75
N ALA A 62 -0.96 12.58 -16.33
CA ALA A 62 0.10 12.97 -17.24
C ALA A 62 0.50 11.85 -18.22
N HIS A 63 0.25 10.60 -17.85
CA HIS A 63 0.43 9.41 -18.70
C HIS A 63 -0.87 8.95 -19.40
N GLY A 64 -1.87 9.83 -19.50
CA GLY A 64 -3.07 9.60 -20.29
C GLY A 64 -4.10 8.66 -19.66
N VAL A 65 -3.97 8.32 -18.38
CA VAL A 65 -4.97 7.51 -17.67
C VAL A 65 -6.23 8.34 -17.41
N ASP A 66 -7.39 7.83 -17.86
CA ASP A 66 -8.71 8.35 -17.47
C ASP A 66 -9.04 7.86 -16.06
N LEU A 67 -8.77 8.70 -15.06
CA LEU A 67 -8.90 8.38 -13.64
C LEU A 67 -10.21 8.94 -13.08
N ARG A 68 -11.11 8.04 -12.67
CA ARG A 68 -12.43 8.35 -12.12
C ARG A 68 -12.55 7.90 -10.66
N GLU A 69 -12.62 8.86 -9.74
CA GLU A 69 -12.79 8.64 -8.30
C GLU A 69 -14.25 8.84 -7.89
N GLY A 70 -14.66 8.26 -6.76
CA GLY A 70 -16.02 8.32 -6.24
C GLY A 70 -17.02 7.48 -7.05
N VAL A 71 -16.55 6.62 -7.95
CA VAL A 71 -17.39 5.80 -8.83
C VAL A 71 -16.89 4.36 -8.85
N GLY A 72 -17.78 3.43 -8.47
CA GLY A 72 -17.49 2.00 -8.47
C GLY A 72 -17.94 1.29 -9.74
N LEU A 73 -17.44 0.07 -9.93
CA LEU A 73 -17.97 -0.88 -10.91
C LEU A 73 -19.30 -1.45 -10.42
N THR A 74 -20.35 -1.41 -11.26
CA THR A 74 -21.62 -2.10 -10.99
C THR A 74 -21.62 -3.48 -11.63
N ARG A 75 -21.23 -3.56 -12.91
CA ARG A 75 -21.39 -4.78 -13.71
C ARG A 75 -20.40 -4.79 -14.88
N LEU A 76 -19.86 -5.97 -15.19
CA LEU A 76 -19.16 -6.22 -16.45
C LEU A 76 -20.17 -6.54 -17.57
N LEU A 77 -19.89 -5.99 -18.75
CA LEU A 77 -20.67 -6.20 -19.97
C LEU A 77 -19.95 -7.18 -20.89
N GLY A 78 -20.73 -7.96 -21.63
CA GLY A 78 -20.23 -9.02 -22.49
C GLY A 78 -20.97 -10.34 -22.28
N ASP A 79 -20.65 -11.33 -23.09
CA ASP A 79 -21.17 -12.70 -22.97
C ASP A 79 -20.01 -13.66 -22.66
N ALA A 80 -19.29 -14.13 -23.69
CA ALA A 80 -18.11 -14.97 -23.51
C ALA A 80 -16.83 -14.19 -23.14
N HIS A 81 -16.79 -12.89 -23.43
CA HIS A 81 -15.66 -11.99 -23.15
C HIS A 81 -16.18 -10.61 -22.79
N VAL A 82 -15.38 -9.86 -22.02
CA VAL A 82 -15.72 -8.50 -21.63
C VAL A 82 -15.67 -7.57 -22.84
N THR A 83 -16.65 -6.68 -22.93
CA THR A 83 -16.70 -5.60 -23.94
C THR A 83 -16.82 -4.22 -23.29
N GLY A 84 -17.07 -4.18 -21.98
CA GLY A 84 -17.17 -2.94 -21.22
C GLY A 84 -17.64 -3.18 -19.79
N ALA A 85 -17.97 -2.09 -19.13
CA ALA A 85 -18.41 -2.06 -17.75
C ALA A 85 -19.44 -0.94 -17.55
N GLU A 86 -20.48 -1.25 -16.79
CA GLU A 86 -21.42 -0.28 -16.24
C GLU A 86 -20.93 0.17 -14.87
N LEU A 87 -20.86 1.49 -14.67
CA LEU A 87 -20.41 2.11 -13.44
C LEU A 87 -21.59 2.53 -12.54
N ALA A 88 -21.30 2.85 -11.28
CA ALA A 88 -22.31 3.21 -10.29
C ALA A 88 -23.07 4.51 -10.60
N ASP A 89 -22.50 5.38 -11.45
CA ASP A 89 -23.13 6.60 -11.94
C ASP A 89 -23.99 6.39 -13.20
N GLY A 90 -24.13 5.14 -13.66
CA GLY A 90 -24.86 4.75 -14.87
C GLY A 90 -24.08 4.96 -16.16
N SER A 91 -22.84 5.46 -16.11
CA SER A 91 -21.98 5.55 -17.29
C SER A 91 -21.45 4.17 -17.71
N VAL A 92 -21.11 4.04 -18.98
CA VAL A 92 -20.53 2.82 -19.55
C VAL A 92 -19.13 3.13 -20.06
N VAL A 93 -18.17 2.28 -19.69
CA VAL A 93 -16.79 2.31 -20.19
C VAL A 93 -16.59 1.09 -21.07
N GLU A 94 -16.13 1.29 -22.30
CA GLU A 94 -15.76 0.16 -23.14
C GLU A 94 -14.39 -0.38 -22.74
N ALA A 95 -14.25 -1.71 -22.70
CA ALA A 95 -13.03 -2.36 -22.26
C ALA A 95 -12.87 -3.73 -22.93
N ASP A 96 -11.66 -4.02 -23.39
CA ASP A 96 -11.28 -5.31 -23.98
C ASP A 96 -10.63 -6.22 -22.92
N VAL A 97 -10.14 -5.62 -21.83
CA VAL A 97 -9.54 -6.28 -20.66
C VAL A 97 -9.97 -5.55 -19.39
N VAL A 98 -10.20 -6.30 -18.31
CA VAL A 98 -10.45 -5.75 -16.99
C VAL A 98 -9.47 -6.35 -15.98
N VAL A 99 -8.84 -5.49 -15.18
CA VAL A 99 -8.02 -5.88 -14.02
C VAL A 99 -8.73 -5.40 -12.77
N VAL A 100 -8.97 -6.31 -11.83
CA VAL A 100 -9.68 -6.02 -10.57
C VAL A 100 -8.71 -6.13 -9.40
N GLY A 101 -8.47 -5.00 -8.72
CA GLY A 101 -7.58 -4.88 -7.57
C GLY A 101 -8.27 -4.11 -6.43
N ILE A 102 -9.26 -4.75 -5.80
CA ILE A 102 -10.14 -4.13 -4.78
C ILE A 102 -9.81 -4.55 -3.34
N GLY A 103 -8.57 -4.99 -3.10
CA GLY A 103 -8.11 -5.54 -1.82
C GLY A 103 -7.98 -7.05 -1.84
N ILE A 104 -7.51 -7.60 -0.72
CA ILE A 104 -7.25 -9.03 -0.54
C ILE A 104 -7.96 -9.54 0.71
N ALA A 105 -8.49 -10.77 0.62
CA ALA A 105 -8.93 -11.52 1.78
C ALA A 105 -7.84 -12.52 2.19
N PRO A 106 -7.52 -12.67 3.49
CA PRO A 106 -6.56 -13.67 3.92
C PRO A 106 -7.12 -15.07 3.64
N ALA A 107 -6.29 -15.98 3.13
CA ALA A 107 -6.65 -17.39 2.98
C ALA A 107 -6.65 -18.08 4.36
N THR A 108 -7.84 -18.27 4.93
CA THR A 108 -8.05 -18.80 6.29
C THR A 108 -8.69 -20.19 6.33
N GLU A 109 -9.07 -20.74 5.18
CA GLU A 109 -9.95 -21.90 5.07
C GLU A 109 -9.40 -23.12 5.81
N LEU A 110 -8.10 -23.38 5.70
CA LEU A 110 -7.45 -24.50 6.39
C LEU A 110 -7.48 -24.32 7.93
N ALA A 111 -7.26 -23.10 8.40
CA ALA A 111 -7.26 -22.77 9.82
C ALA A 111 -8.67 -22.87 10.41
N GLU A 112 -9.69 -22.46 9.66
CA GLU A 112 -11.10 -22.60 10.03
C GLU A 112 -11.50 -24.07 10.16
N ILE A 113 -11.14 -24.90 9.18
CA ILE A 113 -11.38 -26.35 9.21
C ILE A 113 -10.70 -26.99 10.42
N ALA A 114 -9.50 -26.52 10.78
CA ALA A 114 -8.76 -26.97 11.96
C ALA A 114 -9.31 -26.42 13.30
N GLY A 115 -10.34 -25.59 13.29
CA GLY A 115 -10.93 -24.99 14.49
C GLY A 115 -10.07 -23.91 15.14
N LEU A 116 -9.13 -23.32 14.39
CA LEU A 116 -8.28 -22.24 14.88
C LEU A 116 -9.05 -20.93 14.96
N LYS A 117 -8.64 -20.06 15.88
CA LYS A 117 -9.21 -18.72 16.00
C LYS A 117 -8.88 -17.88 14.76
N ILE A 118 -9.92 -17.34 14.14
CA ILE A 118 -9.83 -16.37 13.04
C ILE A 118 -10.28 -15.00 13.52
N ASP A 119 -9.52 -13.96 13.20
CA ASP A 119 -9.86 -12.56 13.49
C ASP A 119 -9.13 -11.66 12.48
N ASN A 120 -9.80 -11.37 11.35
CA ASN A 120 -9.21 -10.68 10.19
C ASN A 120 -7.92 -11.37 9.66
N GLY A 121 -7.91 -12.71 9.68
CA GLY A 121 -6.76 -13.58 9.41
C GLY A 121 -6.62 -14.64 10.50
N ILE A 122 -5.65 -15.55 10.35
CA ILE A 122 -5.30 -16.55 11.35
C ILE A 122 -4.75 -15.82 12.58
N ALA A 123 -5.47 -15.87 13.69
CA ALA A 123 -5.12 -15.10 14.87
C ALA A 123 -3.89 -15.72 15.55
N VAL A 124 -2.82 -14.94 15.64
CA VAL A 124 -1.59 -15.33 16.35
C VAL A 124 -1.33 -14.49 17.61
N ASN A 125 -0.56 -15.02 18.55
CA ASN A 125 0.03 -14.27 19.65
C ASN A 125 1.33 -13.55 19.21
N GLU A 126 2.01 -12.88 20.13
CA GLU A 126 3.27 -12.17 19.87
C GLU A 126 4.42 -13.08 19.44
N LEU A 127 4.31 -14.41 19.61
CA LEU A 127 5.31 -15.38 19.19
C LEU A 127 5.01 -15.98 17.80
N GLY A 128 3.87 -15.61 17.19
CA GLY A 128 3.40 -16.19 15.93
C GLY A 128 2.63 -17.51 16.09
N GLN A 129 2.30 -17.92 17.32
CA GLN A 129 1.50 -19.12 17.59
C GLN A 129 0.02 -18.85 17.43
N THR A 130 -0.71 -19.81 16.90
CA THR A 130 -2.17 -19.76 16.78
C THR A 130 -2.86 -20.11 18.10
N SER A 131 -4.18 -20.33 18.09
CA SER A 131 -4.90 -20.86 19.25
C SER A 131 -4.54 -22.29 19.62
N ASP A 132 -3.94 -23.04 18.69
CA ASP A 132 -3.27 -24.31 18.99
C ASP A 132 -1.76 -24.04 19.16
N PRO A 133 -1.16 -24.37 20.32
CA PRO A 133 0.25 -24.08 20.59
C PRO A 133 1.24 -24.86 19.70
N ALA A 134 0.79 -25.89 18.99
CA ALA A 134 1.57 -26.65 18.03
C ALA A 134 1.44 -26.15 16.58
N ILE A 135 0.67 -25.08 16.35
CA ILE A 135 0.45 -24.50 15.01
C ILE A 135 0.82 -23.02 15.01
N TRP A 136 1.55 -22.59 14.00
CA TRP A 136 2.00 -21.20 13.78
C TRP A 136 1.45 -20.65 12.46
N ALA A 137 1.42 -19.32 12.33
CA ALA A 137 1.13 -18.63 11.07
C ALA A 137 2.05 -17.41 10.88
N ALA A 138 2.37 -17.10 9.63
CA ALA A 138 3.25 -15.99 9.24
C ALA A 138 2.80 -15.36 7.91
N GLY A 139 3.20 -14.10 7.68
CA GLY A 139 2.90 -13.36 6.46
C GLY A 139 1.45 -12.89 6.36
N ASP A 140 0.96 -12.76 5.14
CA ASP A 140 -0.30 -12.08 4.81
C ASP A 140 -1.54 -12.72 5.40
N CYS A 141 -1.51 -14.00 5.83
CA CYS A 141 -2.65 -14.64 6.48
C CYS A 141 -2.65 -14.45 8.01
N ALA A 142 -1.54 -14.02 8.61
CA ALA A 142 -1.38 -13.94 10.06
C ALA A 142 -1.88 -12.61 10.62
N ALA A 143 -2.85 -12.67 11.52
CA ALA A 143 -3.36 -11.51 12.24
C ALA A 143 -2.75 -11.46 13.66
N PHE A 144 -1.87 -10.49 13.90
CA PHE A 144 -1.19 -10.30 15.19
C PHE A 144 -1.78 -9.12 15.96
N VAL A 145 -1.47 -9.00 17.24
CA VAL A 145 -1.91 -7.86 18.08
C VAL A 145 -1.02 -6.66 17.79
N GLY A 146 -1.58 -5.61 17.20
CA GLY A 146 -0.91 -4.35 16.91
C GLY A 146 -1.45 -3.19 17.76
N GLN A 147 -1.01 -1.98 17.40
CA GLN A 147 -1.56 -0.76 18.02
C GLN A 147 -3.00 -0.54 17.54
N GLY A 148 -3.95 -0.51 18.48
CA GLY A 148 -5.37 -0.31 18.16
C GLY A 148 -6.17 -1.59 17.88
N GLY A 149 -5.57 -2.77 18.08
CA GLY A 149 -6.26 -4.07 17.96
C GLY A 149 -5.49 -5.07 17.12
N ARG A 150 -6.17 -6.15 16.71
CA ARG A 150 -5.58 -7.12 15.78
C ARG A 150 -5.49 -6.53 14.37
N MET A 151 -4.37 -6.78 13.73
CA MET A 151 -4.08 -6.26 12.40
C MET A 151 -3.26 -7.24 11.58
N ARG A 152 -3.16 -6.92 10.28
CA ARG A 152 -2.45 -7.71 9.27
C ARG A 152 -1.59 -6.77 8.43
N LEU A 153 -0.45 -7.25 7.96
CA LEU A 153 0.45 -6.52 7.08
C LEU A 153 0.66 -7.34 5.81
N GLU A 154 0.42 -6.71 4.67
CA GLU A 154 0.47 -7.33 3.35
C GLU A 154 1.70 -6.83 2.62
N SER A 155 2.87 -7.28 3.06
CA SER A 155 4.14 -6.83 2.49
C SER A 155 5.20 -7.91 2.55
N VAL A 156 6.12 -7.85 1.58
CA VAL A 156 7.28 -8.74 1.53
C VAL A 156 8.11 -8.62 2.82
N GLY A 157 8.32 -7.40 3.33
CA GLY A 157 9.04 -7.17 4.58
C GLY A 157 8.37 -7.87 5.77
N ASN A 158 7.04 -7.74 5.90
CA ASN A 158 6.30 -8.43 6.96
C ASN A 158 6.39 -9.96 6.83
N ALA A 159 6.25 -10.50 5.61
CA ALA A 159 6.33 -11.93 5.37
C ALA A 159 7.70 -12.51 5.77
N ILE A 160 8.78 -11.79 5.46
CA ILE A 160 10.15 -12.15 5.88
C ILE A 160 10.26 -12.09 7.40
N ASP A 161 9.93 -10.96 8.01
CA ASP A 161 10.09 -10.74 9.45
C ASP A 161 9.29 -11.77 10.29
N MET A 162 8.05 -12.07 9.89
CA MET A 162 7.21 -13.08 10.55
C MET A 162 7.73 -14.50 10.31
N GLY A 163 8.23 -14.80 9.10
CA GLY A 163 8.81 -16.10 8.78
C GLY A 163 10.04 -16.40 9.63
N GLU A 164 10.96 -15.45 9.74
CA GLU A 164 12.15 -15.56 10.60
C GLU A 164 11.77 -15.70 12.07
N LEU A 165 10.83 -14.87 12.55
CA LEU A 165 10.34 -14.95 13.93
C LEU A 165 9.76 -16.33 14.27
N VAL A 166 8.88 -16.84 13.43
CA VAL A 166 8.23 -18.15 13.65
C VAL A 166 9.27 -19.26 13.64
N ALA A 167 10.23 -19.24 12.72
CA ALA A 167 11.31 -20.22 12.68
C ALA A 167 12.15 -20.20 13.97
N ASP A 168 12.56 -19.02 14.44
CA ASP A 168 13.31 -18.87 15.69
C ASP A 168 12.52 -19.35 16.91
N ASN A 169 11.21 -19.08 16.95
CA ASN A 169 10.36 -19.46 18.07
C ASN A 169 10.05 -20.96 18.10
N ILE A 170 9.93 -21.61 16.95
CA ILE A 170 9.91 -23.07 16.85
C ILE A 170 11.19 -23.67 17.45
N MET A 171 12.34 -22.99 17.27
CA MET A 171 13.63 -23.39 17.83
C MET A 171 13.86 -22.95 19.30
N GLY A 172 12.85 -22.34 19.94
CA GLY A 172 12.90 -22.00 21.37
C GLY A 172 13.47 -20.61 21.69
N ALA A 173 13.60 -19.71 20.72
CA ALA A 173 14.14 -18.36 20.97
C ALA A 173 13.22 -17.45 21.80
N ASN A 174 11.91 -17.73 21.82
CA ASN A 174 10.88 -16.99 22.57
C ASN A 174 10.92 -15.47 22.34
N ARG A 175 11.04 -15.06 21.08
CA ARG A 175 11.08 -13.67 20.62
C ARG A 175 9.67 -13.16 20.34
N SER A 176 9.35 -11.97 20.84
CA SER A 176 8.12 -11.27 20.48
C SER A 176 8.25 -10.55 19.14
N TYR A 177 7.18 -10.58 18.35
CA TYR A 177 7.06 -9.86 17.10
C TYR A 177 6.96 -8.35 17.36
N ALA A 178 7.82 -7.57 16.70
CA ALA A 178 7.80 -6.12 16.74
C ALA A 178 7.80 -5.61 15.29
N PRO A 179 6.63 -5.31 14.70
CA PRO A 179 6.54 -4.94 13.30
C PRO A 179 7.30 -3.64 13.03
N LYS A 180 8.03 -3.61 11.92
CA LYS A 180 8.70 -2.41 11.38
C LYS A 180 8.19 -2.15 9.96
N PRO A 181 6.95 -1.67 9.80
CA PRO A 181 6.30 -1.64 8.49
C PRO A 181 7.07 -0.76 7.53
N TRP A 182 7.39 -1.32 6.38
CA TRP A 182 7.89 -0.59 5.23
C TRP A 182 7.44 -1.30 3.95
N PHE A 183 7.30 -0.51 2.90
CA PHE A 183 6.78 -0.97 1.61
C PHE A 183 7.33 -0.10 0.48
N TRP A 184 7.14 -0.56 -0.74
CA TRP A 184 7.46 0.22 -1.93
C TRP A 184 6.40 -0.02 -3.01
N SER A 185 6.35 0.88 -3.98
CA SER A 185 5.58 0.73 -5.20
C SER A 185 6.36 1.36 -6.35
N ASP A 186 6.39 0.69 -7.50
CA ASP A 186 7.11 1.15 -8.69
C ASP A 186 6.09 1.52 -9.78
N GLN A 187 5.97 2.80 -10.09
CA GLN A 187 4.99 3.32 -11.05
C GLN A 187 5.68 4.26 -12.03
N TYR A 188 5.71 3.90 -13.30
CA TYR A 188 6.48 4.61 -14.32
C TYR A 188 7.97 4.66 -13.96
N ASP A 189 8.54 5.87 -13.83
CA ASP A 189 9.91 6.12 -13.37
C ASP A 189 9.93 6.65 -11.93
N VAL A 190 8.83 6.46 -11.18
CA VAL A 190 8.70 6.84 -9.78
C VAL A 190 8.83 5.60 -8.90
N LYS A 191 9.81 5.64 -8.00
CA LYS A 191 9.93 4.72 -6.88
C LYS A 191 9.35 5.36 -5.64
N LEU A 192 8.23 4.82 -5.19
CA LEU A 192 7.63 5.15 -3.89
C LEU A 192 8.22 4.24 -2.82
N GLN A 193 8.72 4.82 -1.74
CA GLN A 193 9.17 4.08 -0.57
C GLN A 193 8.44 4.61 0.67
N ILE A 194 7.92 3.70 1.48
CA ILE A 194 7.09 4.05 2.62
C ILE A 194 7.63 3.39 3.87
N ALA A 195 7.67 4.15 4.97
CA ALA A 195 8.04 3.67 6.29
C ALA A 195 6.96 4.03 7.30
N GLY A 196 6.68 3.11 8.22
CA GLY A 196 5.69 3.28 9.29
C GLY A 196 4.25 3.09 8.83
N MET A 197 3.32 3.52 9.68
CA MET A 197 1.86 3.45 9.42
C MET A 197 1.24 4.83 9.61
N SER A 198 0.55 5.31 8.58
CA SER A 198 0.00 6.67 8.53
C SER A 198 -1.31 6.84 9.30
N THR A 199 -1.96 5.75 9.72
CA THR A 199 -3.22 5.80 10.48
C THR A 199 -3.05 6.56 11.79
N GLY A 200 -3.93 7.54 12.04
CA GLY A 200 -3.90 8.36 13.25
C GLY A 200 -3.02 9.62 13.16
N HIS A 201 -2.48 9.94 11.98
CA HIS A 201 -1.85 11.25 11.77
C HIS A 201 -2.90 12.38 11.83
N ASP A 202 -2.46 13.56 12.24
CA ASP A 202 -3.22 14.81 12.22
C ASP A 202 -2.53 15.90 11.37
N LYS A 203 -1.27 15.67 10.98
CA LYS A 203 -0.45 16.61 10.22
C LYS A 203 0.40 15.88 9.19
N VAL A 204 0.50 16.46 7.99
CA VAL A 204 1.39 15.99 6.92
C VAL A 204 2.30 17.14 6.52
N VAL A 205 3.61 16.92 6.59
CA VAL A 205 4.62 17.86 6.11
C VAL A 205 5.10 17.40 4.73
N VAL A 206 4.90 18.24 3.73
CA VAL A 206 5.41 18.03 2.38
C VAL A 206 6.79 18.68 2.28
N ARG A 207 7.77 17.91 1.80
CA ARG A 207 9.13 18.37 1.55
C ARG A 207 9.50 18.16 0.09
N ASP A 208 9.99 19.21 -0.55
CA ASP A 208 10.65 19.13 -1.85
C ASP A 208 12.08 18.59 -1.67
N GLY A 209 12.37 17.47 -2.32
CA GLY A 209 13.67 16.81 -2.31
C GLY A 209 14.63 17.31 -3.40
N GLY A 210 14.15 18.15 -4.33
CA GLY A 210 14.87 18.57 -5.52
C GLY A 210 14.83 17.53 -6.65
N GLU A 211 15.08 17.97 -7.89
CA GLU A 211 15.16 17.09 -9.07
C GLU A 211 13.91 16.20 -9.29
N GLY A 212 12.73 16.68 -8.86
CA GLY A 212 11.46 15.94 -8.95
C GLY A 212 11.22 14.94 -7.83
N ALA A 213 12.14 14.82 -6.86
CA ALA A 213 11.94 14.07 -5.63
C ALA A 213 11.04 14.84 -4.64
N ILE A 214 10.18 14.13 -3.93
CA ILE A 214 9.26 14.72 -2.95
C ILE A 214 8.99 13.70 -1.83
N SER A 215 8.79 14.18 -0.61
CA SER A 215 8.42 13.33 0.52
C SER A 215 7.30 13.93 1.38
N HIS A 216 6.43 13.06 1.89
CA HIS A 216 5.29 13.37 2.75
C HIS A 216 5.49 12.71 4.12
N TRP A 217 5.67 13.52 5.16
CA TRP A 217 5.98 13.08 6.51
C TRP A 217 4.74 13.19 7.40
N TYR A 218 4.34 12.07 8.00
CA TYR A 218 3.09 11.95 8.75
C TYR A 218 3.35 12.08 10.25
N PHE A 219 2.69 13.04 10.88
CA PHE A 219 2.79 13.30 12.30
C PHE A 219 1.45 13.08 13.02
N ALA A 220 1.52 12.55 14.24
CA ALA A 220 0.45 12.60 15.24
C ALA A 220 0.91 13.52 16.37
N GLY A 221 0.42 14.76 16.36
CA GLY A 221 0.99 15.87 17.12
C GLY A 221 2.42 16.15 16.69
N ASP A 222 3.37 15.93 17.59
CA ASP A 222 4.81 16.08 17.35
C ASP A 222 5.50 14.75 17.03
N ARG A 223 4.78 13.62 17.09
CA ARG A 223 5.37 12.31 16.84
C ARG A 223 5.36 11.98 15.36
N LEU A 224 6.51 11.69 14.77
CA LEU A 224 6.62 11.12 13.42
C LEU A 224 6.17 9.66 13.44
N ILE A 225 5.18 9.30 12.63
CA ILE A 225 4.61 7.95 12.60
C ILE A 225 4.75 7.24 11.25
N ALA A 226 4.87 7.99 10.16
CA ALA A 226 5.08 7.44 8.83
C ALA A 226 5.73 8.44 7.88
N LEU A 227 6.16 7.95 6.72
CA LEU A 227 6.77 8.72 5.65
C LEU A 227 6.49 8.05 4.31
N ASP A 228 5.99 8.80 3.33
CA ASP A 228 6.00 8.44 1.91
C ASP A 228 7.09 9.22 1.20
N ALA A 229 7.97 8.57 0.45
CA ALA A 229 9.03 9.21 -0.32
C ALA A 229 8.94 8.77 -1.78
N MET A 230 8.68 9.72 -2.68
CA MET A 230 8.66 9.50 -4.13
C MET A 230 9.98 10.02 -4.70
N ASN A 231 10.84 9.09 -5.12
CA ASN A 231 12.22 9.35 -5.58
C ASN A 231 13.13 10.04 -4.55
N ASP A 232 12.69 10.26 -3.30
CA ASP A 232 13.48 10.86 -2.21
C ASP A 232 14.08 9.79 -1.29
N GLY A 233 15.05 9.05 -1.81
CA GLY A 233 15.70 7.96 -1.07
C GLY A 233 16.41 8.43 0.22
N ARG A 234 16.85 9.69 0.28
CA ARG A 234 17.49 10.26 1.48
C ARG A 234 16.46 10.51 2.58
N ALA A 235 15.30 11.09 2.26
CA ALA A 235 14.20 11.22 3.20
C ALA A 235 13.76 9.85 3.72
N TYR A 236 13.54 8.87 2.84
CA TYR A 236 13.16 7.51 3.23
C TYR A 236 14.10 6.92 4.28
N MET A 237 15.41 6.95 4.00
CA MET A 237 16.42 6.39 4.90
C MET A 237 16.48 7.09 6.26
N VAL A 238 16.34 8.41 6.30
CA VAL A 238 16.35 9.18 7.55
C VAL A 238 15.05 8.97 8.33
N GLY A 239 13.89 9.09 7.67
CA GLY A 239 12.58 8.93 8.30
C GLY A 239 12.36 7.53 8.86
N LYS A 240 12.74 6.49 8.11
CA LYS A 240 12.68 5.10 8.60
C LYS A 240 13.48 4.92 9.90
N ARG A 241 14.70 5.45 9.96
CA ARG A 241 15.55 5.37 11.16
C ARG A 241 14.97 6.14 12.35
N LEU A 242 14.36 7.29 12.11
CA LEU A 242 13.69 8.08 13.15
C LEU A 242 12.49 7.30 13.72
N ILE A 243 11.64 6.77 12.85
CA ILE A 243 10.45 5.98 13.22
C ILE A 243 10.87 4.74 14.03
N GLU A 244 11.85 3.97 13.55
CA GLU A 244 12.34 2.77 14.24
C GLU A 244 12.99 3.08 15.60
N ALA A 245 13.60 4.26 15.74
CA ALA A 245 14.19 4.71 17.00
C ALA A 245 13.17 5.40 17.94
N GLY A 246 11.91 5.58 17.52
CA GLY A 246 10.90 6.31 18.28
C GLY A 246 11.22 7.81 18.42
N LYS A 247 12.02 8.37 17.52
CA LYS A 247 12.46 9.76 17.52
C LYS A 247 11.64 10.58 16.54
N SER A 248 11.40 11.85 16.86
CA SER A 248 10.61 12.75 16.02
C SER A 248 11.38 14.04 15.77
N PRO A 249 11.60 14.41 14.48
CA PRO A 249 12.26 15.66 14.16
C PRO A 249 11.28 16.83 14.27
N ASP A 250 11.80 18.05 14.37
CA ASP A 250 10.99 19.26 14.20
C ASP A 250 10.39 19.29 12.79
N ALA A 251 9.06 19.42 12.72
CA ALA A 251 8.31 19.52 11.48
C ALA A 251 8.74 20.70 10.61
N ALA A 252 9.14 21.82 11.21
CA ALA A 252 9.62 22.99 10.46
C ALA A 252 10.96 22.70 9.78
N ALA A 253 11.87 22.01 10.46
CA ALA A 253 13.14 21.57 9.88
C ALA A 253 12.93 20.52 8.77
N VAL A 254 11.93 19.64 8.89
CA VAL A 254 11.56 18.72 7.80
C VAL A 254 11.05 19.47 6.57
N ALA A 255 10.21 20.50 6.77
CA ALA A 255 9.62 21.27 5.67
C ALA A 255 10.66 22.10 4.89
N ASP A 256 11.71 22.56 5.56
CA ASP A 256 12.74 23.39 4.95
C ASP A 256 13.66 22.58 4.00
N PRO A 257 13.60 22.78 2.67
CA PRO A 257 14.41 22.03 1.72
C PRO A 257 15.92 22.23 1.92
N GLN A 258 16.36 23.30 2.59
CA GLN A 258 17.77 23.56 2.89
C GLN A 258 18.30 22.76 4.08
N THR A 259 17.42 22.20 4.90
CA THR A 259 17.83 21.39 6.06
C THR A 259 18.51 20.10 5.60
N ASP A 260 19.72 19.84 6.13
CA ASP A 260 20.37 18.53 5.96
C ASP A 260 19.63 17.47 6.79
N LEU A 261 18.86 16.63 6.10
CA LEU A 261 18.10 15.53 6.68
C LEU A 261 18.92 14.63 7.62
N LYS A 262 20.23 14.44 7.38
CA LYS A 262 21.06 13.59 8.27
C LYS A 262 21.20 14.19 9.67
N THR A 263 21.12 15.51 9.81
CA THR A 263 21.20 16.18 11.11
C THR A 263 19.99 15.88 11.98
N LEU A 264 18.84 15.57 11.38
CA LEU A 264 17.61 15.22 12.08
C LEU A 264 17.72 13.92 12.89
N LEU A 265 18.65 13.01 12.52
CA LEU A 265 18.90 11.77 13.28
C LEU A 265 19.41 12.01 14.72
N LYS A 266 19.84 13.24 15.04
CA LYS A 266 20.28 13.64 16.37
C LYS A 266 19.13 14.02 17.31
N ALA A 267 17.90 14.16 16.79
CA ALA A 267 16.70 14.40 17.58
C ALA A 267 16.49 13.34 18.65
#